data_AF-A0AAV4KSN5-F1
#
_entry.id   AF-A0AAV4KSN5-F1
#
_cell.length_a   1.000
_cell.length_b   1.000
_cell.length_c   1.000
_cell.angle_alpha   90.00
_cell.angle_beta   90.00
_cell.angle_gamma   90.00
#
_symmetry.space_group_name_H-M   'P 1'
#
loop_
_entity.id
_entity.type
_entity.pdbx_description
1 polymer ?
#
loop_
_entity_poly.entity_id
_entity_poly.type
_entity_poly.pdbx_seq_one_letter_code
_entity_poly.pdbx_strand_id
1 'polypeptide(L)'
;MTDLETLRRLMPPKAAPDTSVDWARMSESWGTEFPPDYRVFMEVWGPGAIDNFFQVQVPEPKTEELSSPYGGMLVETLTAEDVWVSFKKEPELEGARPRLIAWGSDAAADIVCWDASGDDPSAWPVLVYHRGKGIWQRHDCGMVEFLVRVLRAEFPANPLSDLSLWGRHPALFLSESEEERLLEQGLDPWAVPRARTPRRSRVQ
;
A
#
# COMPACT_ATOMS: atom_id res chain seq x y z
N MET A 1 0.01 -15.15 -16.18
CA MET A 1 -0.89 -14.48 -15.23
C MET A 1 -0.13 -13.29 -14.74
N THR A 2 -0.67 -12.09 -14.88
CA THR A 2 0.02 -10.86 -14.43
C THR A 2 -0.05 -10.75 -12.91
N ASP A 3 0.83 -9.95 -12.30
CA ASP A 3 0.79 -9.75 -10.84
C ASP A 3 -0.52 -9.12 -10.39
N LEU A 4 -1.12 -8.25 -11.21
CA LEU A 4 -2.45 -7.69 -10.93
C LEU A 4 -3.55 -8.77 -10.89
N GLU A 5 -3.54 -9.72 -11.83
CA GLU A 5 -4.48 -10.85 -11.80
C GLU A 5 -4.26 -11.73 -10.57
N THR A 6 -3.01 -11.90 -10.15
CA THR A 6 -2.66 -12.61 -8.92
C THR A 6 -3.18 -11.86 -7.69
N LEU A 7 -2.95 -10.55 -7.61
CA LEU A 7 -3.38 -9.70 -6.51
C LEU A 7 -4.90 -9.71 -6.38
N ARG A 8 -5.66 -9.64 -7.49
CA ARG A 8 -7.13 -9.78 -7.47
C ARG A 8 -7.63 -11.12 -6.91
N ARG A 9 -6.84 -12.19 -6.98
CA ARG A 9 -7.19 -13.49 -6.38
C ARG A 9 -6.82 -13.55 -4.91
N LEU A 10 -5.68 -12.97 -4.53
CA LEU A 10 -5.21 -12.92 -3.14
C LEU A 10 -6.02 -11.93 -2.30
N MET A 11 -6.46 -10.83 -2.89
CA MET A 11 -7.17 -9.73 -2.25
C MET A 11 -8.36 -9.29 -3.14
N PRO A 12 -9.44 -10.10 -3.22
CA PRO A 12 -10.57 -9.77 -4.08
C PRO A 12 -11.23 -8.44 -3.68
N PRO A 13 -11.47 -7.51 -4.62
CA PRO A 13 -12.19 -6.28 -4.32
C PRO A 13 -13.63 -6.59 -3.90
N LYS A 14 -14.08 -5.99 -2.79
CA LYS A 14 -15.45 -6.18 -2.26
C LYS A 14 -16.46 -5.18 -2.81
N ALA A 15 -15.99 -4.00 -3.18
CA ALA A 15 -16.77 -2.92 -3.75
C ALA A 15 -15.92 -2.19 -4.81
N ALA A 16 -16.57 -1.41 -5.66
CA ALA A 16 -15.85 -0.44 -6.50
C ALA A 16 -15.27 0.66 -5.61
N PRO A 17 -14.12 1.26 -5.97
CA PRO A 17 -13.60 2.41 -5.24
C PRO A 17 -14.57 3.58 -5.32
N ASP A 18 -14.62 4.34 -4.25
CA ASP A 18 -15.38 5.60 -4.11
C ASP A 18 -14.59 6.83 -4.54
N THR A 19 -13.30 6.65 -4.85
CA THR A 19 -12.35 7.71 -5.15
C THR A 19 -11.93 7.67 -6.63
N SER A 20 -11.91 8.84 -7.27
CA SER A 20 -11.38 9.02 -8.62
C SER A 20 -10.13 9.90 -8.57
N VAL A 21 -9.08 9.50 -9.27
CA VAL A 21 -7.79 10.20 -9.28
C VAL A 21 -7.62 10.98 -10.58
N ASP A 22 -7.33 12.28 -10.48
CA ASP A 22 -6.93 13.11 -11.62
C ASP A 22 -5.44 12.90 -11.91
N TRP A 23 -5.12 11.90 -12.74
CA TRP A 23 -3.73 11.54 -13.06
C TRP A 23 -2.97 12.65 -13.80
N ALA A 24 -3.65 13.53 -14.53
CA ALA A 24 -3.00 14.65 -15.21
C ALA A 24 -2.50 15.66 -14.17
N ARG A 25 -3.36 16.04 -13.22
CA ARG A 25 -2.98 16.92 -12.10
C ARG A 25 -1.91 16.29 -11.20
N MET A 26 -2.02 15.00 -10.92
CA MET A 26 -1.01 14.26 -10.16
C MET A 26 0.35 14.36 -10.86
N SER A 27 0.40 14.06 -12.16
CA SER A 27 1.67 14.03 -12.89
C SER A 27 2.30 15.41 -13.05
N GLU A 28 1.47 16.44 -13.27
CA GLU A 28 1.91 17.84 -13.30
C GLU A 28 2.50 18.29 -11.96
N SER A 29 1.79 18.06 -10.86
CA SER A 29 2.23 18.52 -9.53
C SER A 29 3.47 17.78 -9.03
N TRP A 30 3.53 16.46 -9.22
CA TRP A 30 4.69 15.68 -8.83
C TRP A 30 5.86 15.92 -9.76
N GLY A 31 5.64 16.32 -11.02
CA GLY A 31 6.65 16.48 -12.07
C GLY A 31 7.13 15.15 -12.64
N THR A 32 6.24 14.15 -12.68
CA THR A 32 6.49 12.80 -13.20
C THR A 32 5.18 12.06 -13.39
N GLU A 33 5.13 11.14 -14.36
CA GLU A 33 4.08 10.14 -14.45
C GLU A 33 4.15 9.14 -13.28
N PHE A 34 3.07 8.40 -13.06
CA PHE A 34 2.97 7.36 -12.02
C PHE A 34 3.02 5.94 -12.61
N PRO A 35 3.48 4.94 -11.84
CA PRO A 35 3.53 3.55 -12.28
C PRO A 35 2.18 3.06 -12.84
N PRO A 36 2.14 2.43 -14.02
CA PRO A 36 0.88 1.95 -14.61
C PRO A 36 0.13 0.95 -13.72
N ASP A 37 0.85 0.09 -13.01
CA ASP A 37 0.27 -0.90 -12.09
C ASP A 37 -0.43 -0.23 -10.90
N TYR A 38 0.14 0.85 -10.38
CA TYR A 38 -0.46 1.68 -9.35
C TYR A 38 -1.76 2.36 -9.81
N ARG A 39 -1.78 2.90 -11.03
CA ARG A 39 -2.99 3.53 -11.59
C ARG A 39 -4.13 2.52 -11.66
N VAL A 40 -3.84 1.31 -12.14
CA VAL A 40 -4.84 0.24 -12.19
C VAL A 40 -5.21 -0.26 -10.78
N PHE A 41 -4.28 -0.30 -9.82
CA PHE A 41 -4.60 -0.60 -8.43
C PHE A 41 -5.65 0.38 -7.89
N MET A 42 -5.45 1.68 -8.11
CA MET A 42 -6.37 2.73 -7.68
C MET A 42 -7.76 2.63 -8.34
N GLU A 43 -7.83 2.20 -9.61
CA GLU A 43 -9.11 1.96 -10.29
C GLU A 43 -9.87 0.74 -9.75
N VAL A 44 -9.18 -0.23 -9.15
CA VAL A 44 -9.79 -1.49 -8.68
C VAL A 44 -10.13 -1.44 -7.20
N TRP A 45 -9.22 -0.94 -6.38
CA TRP A 45 -9.34 -0.91 -4.92
C TRP A 45 -9.47 0.52 -4.37
N GLY A 46 -8.78 1.48 -5.00
CA GLY A 46 -8.65 2.83 -4.45
C GLY A 46 -7.70 2.87 -3.24
N PRO A 47 -7.64 4.00 -2.52
CA PRO A 47 -6.93 4.08 -1.25
C PRO A 47 -7.70 3.36 -0.13
N GLY A 48 -7.00 2.97 0.93
CA GLY A 48 -7.59 2.23 2.04
C GLY A 48 -6.61 1.27 2.72
N ALA A 49 -7.14 0.35 3.51
CA ALA A 49 -6.35 -0.56 4.34
C ALA A 49 -6.42 -2.02 3.86
N ILE A 50 -5.32 -2.74 4.06
CA ILE A 50 -5.20 -4.19 3.90
C ILE A 50 -5.09 -4.82 5.30
N ASP A 51 -6.06 -5.68 5.64
CA ASP A 51 -6.22 -6.41 6.90
C ASP A 51 -5.99 -5.51 8.16
N ASN A 52 -6.48 -4.27 8.13
CA ASN A 52 -6.30 -3.25 9.18
C ASN A 52 -4.83 -2.99 9.58
N PHE A 53 -3.90 -3.35 8.70
CA PHE A 53 -2.48 -3.35 9.02
C PHE A 53 -1.70 -2.43 8.09
N PHE A 54 -1.92 -2.53 6.78
CA PHE A 54 -1.19 -1.77 5.79
C PHE A 54 -2.11 -0.76 5.11
N GLN A 55 -1.80 0.52 5.26
CA GLN A 55 -2.51 1.61 4.63
C GLN A 55 -1.89 1.91 3.26
N VAL A 56 -2.72 1.86 2.22
CA VAL A 56 -2.43 2.45 0.91
C VAL A 56 -2.92 3.89 0.93
N GLN A 57 -1.99 4.83 0.76
CA GLN A 57 -2.24 6.24 0.94
C GLN A 57 -3.19 6.81 -0.12
N VAL A 58 -4.00 7.79 0.28
CA VAL A 58 -4.80 8.59 -0.65
C VAL A 58 -3.84 9.31 -1.62
N PRO A 59 -4.01 9.16 -2.95
CA PRO A 59 -3.22 9.91 -3.93
C PRO A 59 -3.50 11.41 -3.80
N GLU A 60 -2.45 12.20 -3.59
CA GLU A 60 -2.55 13.65 -3.42
C GLU A 60 -1.56 14.37 -4.35
N PRO A 61 -1.94 15.50 -4.96
CA PRO A 61 -1.00 16.31 -5.72
C PRO A 61 0.09 16.86 -4.78
N LYS A 62 1.32 17.05 -5.30
CA LYS A 62 2.39 17.69 -4.52
C LYS A 62 2.14 19.20 -4.45
N THR A 63 1.73 19.68 -3.29
CA THR A 63 1.46 21.10 -3.01
C THR A 63 2.20 21.58 -1.77
N GLU A 64 2.32 22.90 -1.57
CA GLU A 64 2.91 23.45 -0.34
C GLU A 64 1.95 23.33 0.86
N GLU A 65 0.64 23.35 0.60
CA GLU A 65 -0.39 23.17 1.61
C GLU A 65 -0.78 21.70 1.72
N LEU A 66 -0.78 21.18 2.96
CA LEU A 66 -1.25 19.84 3.27
C LEU A 66 -2.77 19.79 3.24
N SER A 67 -3.32 18.82 2.52
CA SER A 67 -4.77 18.61 2.46
C SER A 67 -5.30 17.99 3.76
N SER A 68 -4.50 17.14 4.40
CA SER A 68 -4.70 16.57 5.72
C SER A 68 -3.39 16.64 6.52
N PRO A 69 -3.40 17.08 7.79
CA PRO A 69 -2.18 17.12 8.60
C PRO A 69 -1.75 15.76 9.15
N TYR A 70 -2.57 14.71 9.03
CA TYR A 70 -2.37 13.42 9.72
C TYR A 70 -2.28 12.21 8.79
N GLY A 71 -2.26 12.38 7.46
CA GLY A 71 -2.15 11.27 6.52
C GLY A 71 -2.14 11.71 5.07
N GLY A 72 -2.10 10.73 4.16
CA GLY A 72 -2.07 10.95 2.72
C GLY A 72 -0.67 10.87 2.12
N MET A 73 -0.63 10.68 0.80
CA MET A 73 0.60 10.48 0.03
C MET A 73 1.62 11.59 0.26
N LEU A 74 1.17 12.85 0.33
CA LEU A 74 2.09 13.98 0.47
C LEU A 74 2.76 14.01 1.85
N VAL A 75 1.96 13.85 2.92
CA VAL A 75 2.48 13.83 4.31
C VAL A 75 3.43 12.65 4.52
N GLU A 76 3.05 11.47 4.04
CA GLU A 76 3.88 10.28 4.18
C GLU A 76 5.18 10.42 3.38
N THR A 77 5.14 11.10 2.23
CA THR A 77 6.35 11.40 1.45
C THR A 77 7.30 12.34 2.19
N LEU A 78 6.79 13.42 2.80
CA LEU A 78 7.62 14.33 3.60
C LEU A 78 8.24 13.59 4.80
N THR A 79 7.46 12.72 5.43
CA THR A 79 7.95 11.87 6.53
C THR A 79 9.03 10.91 6.06
N ALA A 80 8.86 10.29 4.88
CA ALA A 80 9.86 9.44 4.26
C ALA A 80 11.17 10.20 3.96
N GLU A 81 11.08 11.43 3.44
CA GLU A 81 12.24 12.29 3.17
C GLU A 81 13.03 12.60 4.45
N ASP A 82 12.36 12.96 5.55
CA ASP A 82 12.99 13.21 6.85
C ASP A 82 13.64 11.95 7.44
N VAL A 83 12.96 10.81 7.34
CA VAL A 83 13.47 9.50 7.78
C VAL A 83 14.66 9.05 6.92
N TRP A 84 14.64 9.32 5.61
CA TRP A 84 15.74 9.02 4.72
C TRP A 84 17.02 9.76 5.13
N VAL A 85 16.93 11.03 5.52
CA VAL A 85 18.10 11.79 5.98
C VAL A 85 18.65 11.25 7.31
N SER A 86 17.77 10.77 8.18
CA SER A 86 18.11 10.48 9.59
C SER A 86 18.56 9.05 9.86
N PHE A 87 18.14 8.07 9.05
CA PHE A 87 18.31 6.65 9.35
C PHE A 87 19.27 5.92 8.40
N LYS A 88 19.70 4.74 8.86
CA LYS A 88 20.63 3.87 8.16
C LYS A 88 20.02 3.34 6.86
N LYS A 89 20.90 2.97 5.94
CA LYS A 89 20.56 2.39 4.64
C LYS A 89 21.34 1.09 4.48
N GLU A 90 20.79 0.15 3.74
CA GLU A 90 21.58 -0.99 3.29
C GLU A 90 22.75 -0.51 2.41
N PRO A 91 23.86 -1.26 2.33
CA PRO A 91 25.07 -0.81 1.63
C PRO A 91 24.84 -0.41 0.17
N GLU A 92 23.89 -1.04 -0.52
CA GLU A 92 23.50 -0.74 -1.91
C GLU A 92 22.81 0.62 -2.09
N LEU A 93 22.26 1.18 -1.00
CA LEU A 93 21.62 2.49 -0.97
C LEU A 93 22.55 3.58 -0.41
N GLU A 94 23.79 3.24 -0.07
CA GLU A 94 24.75 4.21 0.46
C GLU A 94 25.08 5.27 -0.58
N GLY A 95 25.00 6.54 -0.19
CA GLY A 95 25.19 7.66 -1.12
C GLY A 95 24.04 7.88 -2.13
N ALA A 96 23.00 7.03 -2.15
CA ALA A 96 21.85 7.23 -3.02
C ALA A 96 21.11 8.55 -2.72
N ARG A 97 20.44 9.09 -3.74
CA ARG A 97 19.63 10.32 -3.69
C ARG A 97 18.28 10.06 -4.37
N PRO A 98 17.45 9.16 -3.81
CA PRO A 98 16.18 8.82 -4.41
C PRO A 98 15.25 10.03 -4.42
N ARG A 99 14.31 10.04 -5.36
CA ARG A 99 13.15 10.93 -5.29
C ARG A 99 12.00 10.13 -4.70
N LEU A 100 11.78 10.29 -3.41
CA LEU A 100 10.78 9.49 -2.69
C LEU A 100 9.36 9.94 -3.04
N ILE A 101 8.49 8.96 -3.27
CA ILE A 101 7.04 9.14 -3.30
C ILE A 101 6.46 8.00 -2.47
N ALA A 102 5.96 8.31 -1.27
CA ALA A 102 5.38 7.33 -0.37
C ALA A 102 3.96 6.97 -0.80
N TRP A 103 3.67 5.67 -0.87
CA TRP A 103 2.37 5.17 -1.29
C TRP A 103 1.73 4.24 -0.26
N GLY A 104 2.50 3.80 0.74
CA GLY A 104 1.97 3.00 1.82
C GLY A 104 2.74 3.16 3.12
N SER A 105 2.07 2.83 4.20
CA SER A 105 2.67 2.67 5.53
C SER A 105 1.91 1.59 6.28
N ASP A 106 2.48 1.07 7.35
CA ASP A 106 1.81 0.04 8.15
C ASP A 106 1.70 0.40 9.64
N ALA A 107 0.94 -0.41 10.37
CA ALA A 107 0.72 -0.22 11.81
C ALA A 107 1.99 -0.36 12.65
N ALA A 108 3.08 -0.90 12.10
CA ALA A 108 4.40 -0.94 12.72
C ALA A 108 5.24 0.32 12.41
N ALA A 109 4.64 1.31 11.73
CA ALA A 109 5.25 2.53 11.25
C ALA A 109 6.40 2.31 10.25
N ASP A 110 6.33 1.22 9.48
CA ASP A 110 7.11 1.12 8.25
C ASP A 110 6.57 2.10 7.21
N ILE A 111 7.47 2.59 6.37
CA ILE A 111 7.13 3.50 5.27
C ILE A 111 7.54 2.83 3.96
N VAL A 112 6.63 2.81 2.99
CA VAL A 112 6.85 2.20 1.69
C VAL A 112 6.71 3.24 0.59
N CYS A 113 7.79 3.39 -0.17
CA CYS A 113 7.96 4.43 -1.19
C CYS A 113 8.34 3.82 -2.54
N TRP A 114 8.16 4.58 -3.60
CA TRP A 114 8.96 4.41 -4.82
C TRP A 114 10.21 5.28 -4.77
N ASP A 115 11.27 4.84 -5.44
CA ASP A 115 12.32 5.73 -5.92
C ASP A 115 11.98 6.22 -7.33
N ALA A 116 11.42 7.42 -7.41
CA ALA A 116 10.97 8.07 -8.63
C ALA A 116 12.08 8.86 -9.36
N SER A 117 13.35 8.49 -9.14
CA SER A 117 14.49 9.15 -9.78
C SER A 117 14.74 8.70 -11.23
N GLY A 118 14.21 7.54 -11.63
CA GLY A 118 14.31 7.02 -13.00
C GLY A 118 13.24 7.58 -13.95
N ASP A 119 13.54 7.62 -15.25
CA ASP A 119 12.64 8.19 -16.28
C ASP A 119 11.41 7.31 -16.60
N ASP A 120 11.49 5.99 -16.35
CA ASP A 120 10.38 5.06 -16.57
C ASP A 120 9.69 4.71 -15.24
N PRO A 121 8.46 5.21 -14.98
CA PRO A 121 7.69 4.89 -13.79
C PRO A 121 7.40 3.40 -13.62
N SER A 122 7.36 2.64 -14.70
CA SER A 122 7.10 1.20 -14.67
C SER A 122 8.26 0.40 -14.07
N ALA A 123 9.44 1.01 -13.99
CA ALA A 123 10.67 0.40 -13.49
C ALA A 123 11.09 0.95 -12.12
N TRP A 124 10.28 1.81 -11.50
CA TRP A 124 10.60 2.36 -10.18
C TRP A 124 10.61 1.26 -9.12
N PRO A 125 11.71 1.11 -8.38
CA PRO A 125 11.83 0.14 -7.31
C PRO A 125 11.02 0.62 -6.09
N VAL A 126 10.61 -0.34 -5.28
CA VAL A 126 10.06 -0.06 -3.95
C VAL A 126 11.21 0.09 -2.96
N LEU A 127 11.16 1.16 -2.16
CA LEU A 127 12.01 1.37 -0.99
C LEU A 127 11.17 1.22 0.27
N VAL A 128 11.67 0.45 1.24
CA VAL A 128 11.01 0.24 2.53
C VAL A 128 11.90 0.79 3.62
N TYR A 129 11.36 1.68 4.44
CA TYR A 129 11.93 1.95 5.75
C TYR A 129 11.39 0.93 6.74
N HIS A 130 12.22 -0.02 7.13
CA HIS A 130 11.87 -1.03 8.11
C HIS A 130 12.10 -0.48 9.52
N ARG A 131 11.03 -0.02 10.16
CA ARG A 131 11.03 0.69 11.44
C ARG A 131 11.64 -0.11 12.59
N GLY A 132 11.35 -1.41 12.66
CA GLY A 132 11.87 -2.31 13.69
C GLY A 132 13.39 -2.49 13.63
N LYS A 133 13.99 -2.43 12.42
CA LYS A 133 15.44 -2.48 12.23
C LYS A 133 16.09 -1.09 12.13
N GLY A 134 15.30 -0.05 11.87
CA GLY A 134 15.77 1.32 11.65
C GLY A 134 16.66 1.44 10.42
N ILE A 135 16.32 0.73 9.34
CA ILE A 135 17.11 0.65 8.10
C ILE A 135 16.23 0.73 6.86
N TRP A 136 16.71 1.45 5.85
CA TRP A 136 16.14 1.46 4.50
C TRP A 136 16.63 0.28 3.67
N GLN A 137 15.70 -0.37 2.98
CA GLN A 137 15.92 -1.51 2.11
C GLN A 137 15.34 -1.24 0.72
N ARG A 138 15.92 -1.85 -0.31
CA ARG A 138 15.46 -1.73 -1.68
C ARG A 138 14.87 -3.06 -2.17
N HIS A 139 13.81 -2.96 -2.96
CA HIS A 139 13.18 -4.07 -3.65
C HIS A 139 12.98 -3.69 -5.12
N ASP A 140 13.67 -4.40 -6.02
CA ASP A 140 13.60 -4.18 -7.47
C ASP A 140 12.29 -4.75 -8.06
N CYS A 141 11.16 -4.19 -7.65
CA CYS A 141 9.83 -4.51 -8.13
C CYS A 141 8.89 -3.30 -7.97
N GLY A 142 7.81 -3.26 -8.75
CA GLY A 142 6.74 -2.27 -8.62
C GLY A 142 5.82 -2.54 -7.42
N MET A 143 4.81 -1.68 -7.21
CA MET A 143 3.91 -1.78 -6.06
C MET A 143 3.10 -3.08 -6.07
N VAL A 144 2.52 -3.44 -7.23
CA VAL A 144 1.63 -4.60 -7.30
C VAL A 144 2.40 -5.90 -7.09
N GLU A 145 3.58 -6.03 -7.70
CA GLU A 145 4.46 -7.18 -7.47
C GLU A 145 4.91 -7.25 -6.00
N PHE A 146 5.28 -6.12 -5.39
CA PHE A 146 5.66 -6.06 -3.98
C PHE A 146 4.55 -6.62 -3.07
N LEU A 147 3.32 -6.15 -3.24
CA LEU A 147 2.16 -6.64 -2.47
C LEU A 147 1.91 -8.12 -2.69
N VAL A 148 1.95 -8.60 -3.94
CA VAL A 148 1.80 -10.04 -4.25
C VAL A 148 2.85 -10.87 -3.51
N ARG A 149 4.11 -10.46 -3.56
CA ARG A 149 5.22 -11.19 -2.93
C ARG A 149 5.14 -11.18 -1.41
N VAL A 150 4.68 -10.09 -0.78
CA VAL A 150 4.40 -10.05 0.66
C VAL A 150 3.28 -11.02 1.03
N LEU A 151 2.12 -10.93 0.35
CA LEU A 151 0.94 -11.75 0.64
C LEU A 151 1.16 -13.24 0.36
N ARG A 152 2.18 -13.61 -0.41
CA ARG A 152 2.59 -15.00 -0.68
C ARG A 152 3.84 -15.45 0.06
N ALA A 153 4.46 -14.56 0.84
CA ALA A 153 5.73 -14.81 1.52
C ALA A 153 6.88 -15.22 0.57
N GLU A 154 7.01 -14.54 -0.57
CA GLU A 154 7.96 -14.86 -1.66
C GLU A 154 9.27 -14.06 -1.61
N PHE A 155 9.41 -13.08 -0.72
CA PHE A 155 10.72 -12.48 -0.43
C PHE A 155 11.60 -13.44 0.40
N PRO A 156 12.95 -13.32 0.33
CA PRO A 156 13.84 -14.13 1.17
C PRO A 156 13.60 -13.97 2.69
N ALA A 157 13.10 -12.80 3.09
CA ALA A 157 12.63 -12.50 4.43
C ALA A 157 11.50 -11.47 4.35
N ASN A 158 10.69 -11.35 5.41
CA ASN A 158 9.64 -10.33 5.47
C ASN A 158 10.26 -8.93 5.32
N PRO A 159 9.83 -8.12 4.34
CA PRO A 159 10.35 -6.77 4.15
C PRO A 159 9.80 -5.78 5.20
N LEU A 160 8.71 -6.14 5.88
CA LEU A 160 8.08 -5.32 6.92
C LEU A 160 8.49 -5.75 8.33
N SER A 161 8.21 -4.90 9.31
CA SER A 161 8.53 -5.03 10.73
C SER A 161 7.64 -6.04 11.45
N ASP A 162 6.43 -6.28 10.95
CA ASP A 162 5.47 -7.22 11.52
C ASP A 162 5.02 -8.27 10.48
N LEU A 163 4.62 -9.44 10.96
CA LEU A 163 4.26 -10.58 10.11
C LEU A 163 2.77 -10.60 9.71
N SER A 164 1.98 -9.58 10.08
CA SER A 164 0.52 -9.55 9.87
C SER A 164 0.09 -9.75 8.41
N LEU A 165 0.87 -9.27 7.43
CA LEU A 165 0.62 -9.50 6.00
C LEU A 165 1.46 -10.63 5.39
N TRP A 166 2.43 -11.17 6.11
CA TRP A 166 3.39 -12.14 5.56
C TRP A 166 2.70 -13.48 5.26
N GLY A 167 2.54 -13.81 3.98
CA GLY A 167 1.81 -15.02 3.55
C GLY A 167 0.30 -14.93 3.78
N ARG A 168 -0.25 -13.72 3.94
CA ARG A 168 -1.66 -13.49 4.25
C ARG A 168 -2.53 -13.62 3.00
N HIS A 169 -3.24 -14.74 2.85
CA HIS A 169 -4.24 -14.90 1.80
C HIS A 169 -5.44 -15.81 2.19
N PRO A 170 -6.69 -15.47 1.81
CA PRO A 170 -7.05 -14.20 1.19
C PRO A 170 -6.88 -13.04 2.17
N ALA A 171 -6.40 -11.91 1.67
CA ALA A 171 -6.31 -10.65 2.40
C ALA A 171 -7.62 -9.86 2.22
N LEU A 172 -7.97 -9.06 3.23
CA LEU A 172 -9.12 -8.17 3.18
C LEU A 172 -8.67 -6.75 2.85
N PHE A 173 -9.25 -6.14 1.82
CA PHE A 173 -9.14 -4.70 1.57
C PHE A 173 -10.44 -3.98 1.95
N LEU A 174 -10.34 -2.82 2.60
CA LEU A 174 -11.44 -1.88 2.81
C LEU A 174 -10.99 -0.45 2.45
N SER A 175 -11.83 0.28 1.73
CA SER A 175 -11.67 1.74 1.65
C SER A 175 -12.09 2.39 2.97
N GLU A 176 -11.63 3.61 3.22
CA GLU A 176 -12.00 4.36 4.43
C GLU A 176 -13.53 4.51 4.55
N SER A 177 -14.23 4.84 3.46
CA SER A 177 -15.70 4.97 3.49
C SER A 177 -16.41 3.65 3.77
N GLU A 178 -15.90 2.52 3.28
CA GLU A 178 -16.49 1.20 3.56
C GLU A 178 -16.26 0.78 5.01
N GLU A 179 -15.07 1.06 5.55
CA GLU A 179 -14.76 0.86 6.96
C GLU A 179 -15.68 1.72 7.85
N GLU A 180 -15.79 3.02 7.57
CA GLU A 180 -16.67 3.94 8.28
C GLU A 180 -18.14 3.49 8.20
N ARG A 181 -18.62 3.11 7.01
CA ARG A 181 -19.98 2.60 6.83
C ARG A 181 -20.27 1.36 7.68
N LEU A 182 -19.31 0.45 7.84
CA LEU A 182 -19.45 -0.74 8.68
C LEU A 182 -19.48 -0.37 10.17
N LEU A 183 -18.60 0.54 10.59
CA LEU A 183 -18.56 1.05 11.97
C LEU A 183 -19.87 1.78 12.35
N GLU A 184 -20.40 2.63 11.46
CA GLU A 184 -21.68 3.31 11.65
C GLU A 184 -22.86 2.32 11.80
N GLN A 185 -22.76 1.15 11.20
CA GLN A 185 -23.73 0.06 11.33
C GLN A 185 -23.52 -0.79 12.59
N GLY A 186 -22.52 -0.47 13.42
CA GLY A 186 -22.15 -1.24 14.60
C GLY A 186 -21.54 -2.60 14.27
N LEU A 187 -21.03 -2.77 13.05
CA LEU A 187 -20.33 -3.97 12.60
C LEU A 187 -18.83 -3.79 12.79
N ASP A 188 -18.14 -4.88 13.15
CA ASP A 188 -16.68 -4.92 13.07
C ASP A 188 -16.27 -5.04 11.58
N PRO A 189 -15.60 -4.02 11.01
CA PRO A 189 -15.24 -4.00 9.59
C PRO A 189 -14.31 -5.15 9.19
N TRP A 190 -13.46 -5.55 10.13
CA TRP A 190 -12.38 -6.51 9.92
C TRP A 190 -12.73 -7.92 10.39
N ALA A 191 -13.97 -8.13 10.85
CA ALA A 191 -14.47 -9.44 11.20
C ALA A 191 -14.39 -10.40 10.00
N VAL A 192 -13.67 -11.52 10.17
CA VAL A 192 -13.65 -12.60 9.18
C VAL A 192 -15.08 -13.13 9.02
N PRO A 193 -15.66 -13.17 7.79
CA PRO A 193 -17.00 -13.70 7.59
C PRO A 193 -17.09 -15.13 8.15
N ARG A 194 -17.94 -15.34 9.15
CA ARG A 194 -18.23 -16.69 9.63
C ARG A 194 -18.84 -17.48 8.47
N ALA A 195 -18.22 -18.59 8.11
CA ALA A 195 -18.81 -19.53 7.17
C ALA A 195 -20.24 -19.84 7.65
N ARG A 196 -21.25 -19.57 6.81
CA ARG A 196 -22.63 -19.97 7.08
C ARG A 196 -22.63 -21.50 7.23
N THR A 197 -22.76 -21.98 8.46
CA THR A 197 -22.96 -23.41 8.70
C THR A 197 -24.21 -23.84 7.93
N PRO A 198 -24.17 -24.89 7.10
CA PRO A 198 -25.37 -25.37 6.44
C PRO A 198 -26.40 -25.69 7.51
N ARG A 199 -27.59 -25.08 7.42
CA ARG A 199 -28.73 -25.52 8.23
C ARG A 199 -28.94 -26.99 7.89
N ARG A 200 -28.61 -27.90 8.82
CA ARG A 200 -29.04 -29.28 8.72
C ARG A 200 -30.56 -29.26 8.78
N SER A 201 -31.20 -29.47 7.64
CA SER A 201 -32.61 -29.79 7.56
C SER A 201 -32.84 -31.01 8.45
N ARG A 202 -33.55 -30.84 9.57
CA ARG A 202 -34.07 -31.99 10.32
C ARG A 202 -35.14 -32.62 9.43
N VAL A 203 -34.83 -33.79 8.90
CA VAL A 203 -35.84 -34.72 8.42
C VAL A 203 -36.44 -35.38 9.65
N GLN A 204 -37.66 -34.99 10.02
CA GLN A 204 -38.61 -35.78 10.79
C GLN A 204 -40.01 -35.46 10.27
#